data_AF-A0A1I4Q3S3-F1
#
_entry.id   AF-A0A1I4Q3S3-F1
#
_cell.length_a   1.000
_cell.length_b   1.000
_cell.length_c   1.000
_cell.angle_alpha   90.00
_cell.angle_beta   90.00
_cell.angle_gamma   90.00
#
_symmetry.space_group_name_H-M   'P 1'
#
loop_
_entity.id
_entity.type
_entity.pdbx_description
1 polymer ?
#
loop_
_entity_poly.entity_id
_entity_poly.type
_entity_poly.pdbx_seq_one_letter_code
_entity_poly.pdbx_strand_id
1 'polypeptide(L)'
;MRYLIAMALALFLTSPLLASRCPSLVHQIDEQLAANDYDNTVREQVSALRDQGQSLHDQGKHGDSVKVLEQAMEILNNASK
;
A
#
# COMPACT_ATOMS: atom_id res chain seq x y z
N MET A 1 -39.20 -19.96 -1.41
CA MET A 1 -38.03 -19.87 -2.31
C MET A 1 -37.66 -18.44 -2.73
N ARG A 2 -38.61 -17.52 -3.02
CA ARG A 2 -38.30 -16.14 -3.45
C ARG A 2 -37.49 -15.31 -2.44
N TYR A 3 -37.72 -15.50 -1.14
CA TYR A 3 -37.01 -14.77 -0.08
C TYR A 3 -35.62 -15.33 0.24
N LEU A 4 -35.32 -16.58 -0.14
CA LEU A 4 -33.99 -17.18 0.04
C LEU A 4 -32.99 -16.62 -0.98
N ILE A 5 -33.44 -16.29 -2.19
CA ILE A 5 -32.62 -15.67 -3.24
C ILE A 5 -32.26 -14.23 -2.86
N ALA A 6 -33.18 -13.49 -2.23
CA ALA A 6 -32.94 -12.11 -1.80
C ALA A 6 -31.94 -12.03 -0.63
N MET A 7 -31.90 -13.03 0.25
CA MET A 7 -30.99 -13.06 1.41
C MET A 7 -29.55 -13.45 1.03
N ALA A 8 -29.36 -14.25 -0.02
CA ALA A 8 -28.03 -14.66 -0.49
C ALA A 8 -27.22 -13.52 -1.14
N LEU A 9 -27.88 -12.49 -1.68
CA LEU A 9 -27.21 -11.38 -2.38
C LEU A 9 -26.57 -10.35 -1.44
N ALA A 10 -27.00 -10.30 -0.16
CA ALA A 10 -26.52 -9.31 0.81
C ALA A 10 -25.14 -9.65 1.42
N LEU A 11 -24.63 -10.88 1.24
CA LEU A 11 -23.38 -11.35 1.85
C LEU A 11 -22.10 -10.98 1.09
N PHE A 12 -22.20 -10.37 -0.11
CA PHE A 12 -21.04 -10.04 -0.94
C PHE A 12 -20.50 -8.60 -0.78
N LEU A 13 -21.01 -7.81 0.16
CA LEU A 13 -20.68 -6.38 0.28
C LEU A 13 -19.53 -6.03 1.25
N THR A 14 -18.78 -6.99 1.79
CA THR A 14 -17.92 -6.75 2.96
C THR A 14 -16.41 -6.67 2.72
N SER A 15 -15.88 -6.45 1.51
CA SER A 15 -14.42 -6.51 1.32
C SER A 15 -13.72 -5.53 0.34
N PRO A 16 -14.12 -4.26 0.18
CA PRO A 16 -13.32 -3.30 -0.60
C PRO A 16 -12.05 -2.78 0.10
N LEU A 17 -11.94 -2.90 1.44
CA LEU A 17 -10.85 -2.24 2.20
C LEU A 17 -9.46 -2.88 2.02
N LEU A 18 -9.38 -4.18 1.71
CA LEU A 18 -8.11 -4.90 1.58
C LEU A 18 -7.41 -4.67 0.23
N ALA A 19 -8.19 -4.45 -0.83
CA ALA A 19 -7.64 -4.27 -2.18
C ALA A 19 -6.85 -2.97 -2.33
N SER A 20 -7.21 -1.93 -1.58
CA SER A 20 -6.66 -0.58 -1.75
C SER A 20 -5.40 -0.29 -0.93
N ARG A 21 -4.91 -1.24 -0.13
CA ARG A 21 -3.81 -0.97 0.81
C ARG A 21 -2.47 -0.72 0.12
N CYS A 22 -2.05 -1.59 -0.81
CA CYS A 22 -0.77 -1.42 -1.51
C CYS A 22 -0.76 -0.12 -2.34
N PRO A 23 -1.78 0.17 -3.18
CA PRO A 23 -1.83 1.43 -3.93
C PRO A 23 -1.81 2.68 -3.01
N SER A 24 -2.50 2.62 -1.86
CA SER A 24 -2.50 3.72 -0.90
C SER A 24 -1.12 3.98 -0.28
N LEU A 25 -0.37 2.93 0.08
CA LEU A 25 0.98 3.09 0.63
C LEU A 25 1.96 3.64 -0.40
N VAL A 26 1.89 3.16 -1.64
CA VAL A 26 2.70 3.70 -2.75
C VAL A 26 2.45 5.19 -2.91
N HIS A 27 1.19 5.60 -2.96
CA HIS A 27 0.82 7.00 -3.09
C HIS A 27 1.32 7.86 -1.92
N GLN A 28 1.18 7.39 -0.67
CA GLN A 28 1.68 8.10 0.52
C GLN A 28 3.20 8.28 0.49
N ILE A 29 3.96 7.28 0.04
CA ILE A 29 5.41 7.37 -0.12
C ILE A 29 5.75 8.44 -1.16
N ASP A 30 5.10 8.40 -2.32
CA ASP A 30 5.32 9.36 -3.42
C ASP A 30 5.02 10.79 -2.94
N GLU A 31 3.93 11.01 -2.19
CA GLU A 31 3.58 12.30 -1.60
C GLU A 31 4.63 12.79 -0.60
N GLN A 32 5.11 11.93 0.31
CA GLN A 32 6.12 12.35 1.29
C GLN A 32 7.45 12.71 0.63
N LEU A 33 7.90 11.92 -0.35
CA LEU A 33 9.12 12.22 -1.11
C LEU A 33 9.00 13.55 -1.88
N ALA A 34 7.81 13.90 -2.36
CA ALA A 34 7.56 15.16 -3.05
C ALA A 34 7.44 16.35 -2.09
N ALA A 35 6.83 16.15 -0.92
CA ALA A 35 6.51 17.23 0.02
C ALA A 35 7.68 17.64 0.92
N ASN A 36 8.64 16.74 1.16
CA ASN A 36 9.72 16.95 2.12
C ASN A 36 11.10 16.90 1.44
N ASP A 37 12.07 17.56 2.08
CA ASP A 37 13.46 17.47 1.65
C ASP A 37 14.25 16.44 2.46
N TYR A 38 14.29 15.21 1.94
CA TYR A 38 15.10 14.13 2.50
C TYR A 38 16.50 14.09 1.88
N ASP A 39 17.49 13.64 2.66
CA ASP A 39 18.81 13.32 2.14
C ASP A 39 18.73 12.32 0.97
N ASN A 40 19.68 12.41 0.03
CA ASN A 40 19.72 11.57 -1.15
C ASN A 40 19.73 10.07 -0.80
N THR A 41 20.42 9.68 0.29
CA THR A 41 20.47 8.29 0.74
C THR A 41 19.07 7.77 1.11
N VAL A 42 18.30 8.59 1.85
CA VAL A 42 16.92 8.26 2.24
C VAL A 42 16.03 8.18 1.02
N ARG A 43 16.14 9.15 0.09
CA ARG A 43 15.35 9.17 -1.15
C ARG A 43 15.59 7.91 -1.99
N GLU A 44 16.85 7.54 -2.20
CA GLU A 44 17.22 6.34 -2.98
C GLU A 44 16.70 5.07 -2.32
N GLN A 45 16.91 4.92 -1.01
CA GLN A 45 16.47 3.75 -0.27
C GLN A 45 14.94 3.59 -0.30
N VAL A 46 14.21 4.66 -0.03
CA VAL A 46 12.74 4.66 -0.01
C VAL A 46 12.18 4.41 -1.41
N SER A 47 12.76 5.03 -2.45
CA SER A 47 12.32 4.82 -3.84
C SER A 47 12.52 3.36 -4.28
N ALA A 48 13.66 2.75 -3.91
CA ALA A 48 13.92 1.33 -4.20
C ALA A 48 12.90 0.41 -3.51
N LEU A 49 12.56 0.66 -2.24
CA LEU A 49 11.54 -0.10 -1.52
C LEU A 49 10.15 0.13 -2.12
N ARG A 50 9.82 1.36 -2.51
CA ARG A 50 8.55 1.70 -3.17
C ARG A 50 8.37 0.93 -4.48
N ASP A 51 9.40 0.91 -5.33
CA ASP A 51 9.35 0.19 -6.60
C ASP A 51 9.33 -1.33 -6.42
N GLN A 52 10.07 -1.86 -5.44
CA GLN A 52 9.98 -3.27 -5.07
C GLN A 52 8.56 -3.61 -4.58
N GLY A 53 7.96 -2.75 -3.75
CA GLY A 53 6.60 -2.89 -3.26
C GLY A 53 5.57 -2.93 -4.40
N GLN A 54 5.69 -2.02 -5.37
CA GLN A 54 4.84 -2.03 -6.57
C GLN A 54 5.04 -3.29 -7.40
N SER A 55 6.29 -3.72 -7.64
CA SER A 55 6.57 -4.95 -8.37
C SER A 55 5.97 -6.18 -7.69
N LEU A 56 6.01 -6.26 -6.35
CA LEU A 56 5.39 -7.34 -5.59
C LEU A 56 3.86 -7.31 -5.73
N HIS A 57 3.25 -6.12 -5.77
CA HIS A 57 1.81 -5.97 -6.03
C HIS A 57 1.44 -6.49 -7.42
N ASP A 58 2.19 -6.10 -8.45
CA ASP A 58 1.96 -6.52 -9.84
C ASP A 58 2.11 -8.04 -10.02
N GLN A 59 2.93 -8.69 -9.18
CA GLN A 59 3.10 -10.14 -9.10
C GLN A 59 1.99 -10.85 -8.28
N GLY A 60 1.04 -10.12 -7.70
CA GLY A 60 0.00 -10.67 -6.81
C GLY A 60 0.48 -11.00 -5.39
N LYS A 61 1.72 -10.66 -5.03
CA LYS A 61 2.31 -10.89 -3.69
C LYS A 61 1.94 -9.76 -2.73
N HIS A 62 0.65 -9.56 -2.50
CA HIS A 62 0.14 -8.41 -1.74
C HIS A 62 0.68 -8.31 -0.32
N GLY A 63 0.83 -9.43 0.39
CA GLY A 63 1.38 -9.42 1.76
C GLY A 63 2.83 -8.95 1.81
N ASP A 64 3.64 -9.32 0.82
CA ASP A 64 5.04 -8.90 0.76
C ASP A 64 5.18 -7.46 0.27
N SER A 65 4.33 -7.05 -0.69
CA SER A 65 4.22 -5.66 -1.13
C SER A 65 3.97 -4.73 0.05
N VAL A 66 2.95 -5.03 0.86
CA VAL A 66 2.62 -4.28 2.06
C VAL A 66 3.80 -4.16 3.02
N LYS A 67 4.48 -5.26 3.35
CA LYS A 67 5.60 -5.24 4.30
C LYS A 67 6.73 -4.32 3.82
N VAL A 68 7.09 -4.41 2.54
CA VAL A 68 8.15 -3.59 1.94
C VAL A 68 7.75 -2.10 1.93
N LEU A 69 6.49 -1.81 1.58
CA LEU A 69 5.98 -0.44 1.56
C LEU A 69 5.88 0.18 2.97
N GLU A 70 5.52 -0.61 3.99
CA GLU A 70 5.53 -0.17 5.39
C GLU A 70 6.94 0.14 5.88
N GLN A 71 7.94 -0.66 5.49
CA GLN A 71 9.34 -0.38 5.78
C GLN A 71 9.79 0.95 5.16
N ALA A 72 9.38 1.24 3.93
CA ALA A 72 9.65 2.52 3.28
C ALA A 72 9.04 3.70 4.07
N MET A 73 7.79 3.57 4.50
CA MET A 73 7.12 4.56 5.35
C MET A 73 7.79 4.74 6.71
N GLU A 74 8.28 3.67 7.33
CA GLU A 74 9.01 3.76 8.60
C GLU A 74 10.30 4.57 8.46
N ILE A 75 11.06 4.36 7.38
CA ILE A 75 12.27 5.14 7.08
C ILE A 75 11.92 6.62 6.94
N LEU A 76 10.89 6.95 6.15
CA LEU A 76 10.43 8.34 5.98
C LEU A 76 10.01 8.97 7.31
N ASN A 77 9.22 8.26 8.12
CA ASN A 77 8.76 8.73 9.42
C ASN A 77 9.92 8.97 10.40
N ASN A 78 10.98 8.15 10.33
CA ASN A 78 12.16 8.32 11.17
C ASN A 78 13.07 9.44 10.67
N ALA A 79 13.17 9.65 9.35
CA ALA A 79 13.93 10.74 8.75
C ALA A 79 13.24 12.11 8.87
N SER A 80 11.95 12.15 9.19
CA SER A 80 11.15 13.37 9.37
C SER A 80 11.17 13.91 10.82
N LYS A 81 11.91 13.26 11.74
CA LYS A 81 12.06 13.66 13.14
C LYS A 81 13.37 14.41 13.34
#